data_AF-F7ZK48-F1
#
_entry.id   AF-F7ZK48-F1
#
_cell.length_a   1.000
_cell.length_b   1.000
_cell.length_c   1.000
_cell.angle_alpha   90.00
_cell.angle_beta   90.00
_cell.angle_gamma   90.00
#
_symmetry.space_group_name_H-M   'P 1'
#
loop_
_entity.id
_entity.type
_entity.pdbx_description
1 polymer ?
#
loop_
_entity_poly.entity_id
_entity_poly.type
_entity_poly.pdbx_seq_one_letter_code
_entity_poly.pdbx_strand_id
1 'polypeptide(L)'
;MADVKGGKTSLVAPIGNLVAHGLEVLMKHWLLRKGVPVEVLSSWRYGHQPEMLWTDPQSEDLREAAEQEGARALAAAKESGRFVDEDWPQPIALLNEHIGELSKLHTSESNYALRYAAAPDATAPVPLFLLDVFQPLKDRLARSYSRQDFDI
;
A
#
# COMPACT_ATOMS: atom_id res chain seq x y z
N MET A 1 -27.99 -21.95 -25.46
CA MET A 1 -26.66 -21.63 -24.89
C MET A 1 -26.36 -20.19 -25.24
N ALA A 2 -26.54 -19.28 -24.28
CA ALA A 2 -26.27 -17.86 -24.48
C ALA A 2 -24.77 -17.59 -24.23
N ASP A 3 -24.15 -16.94 -25.20
CA ASP A 3 -22.77 -16.47 -25.22
C ASP A 3 -22.57 -15.42 -24.10
N VAL A 4 -21.94 -15.82 -22.99
CA VAL A 4 -21.54 -14.88 -21.93
C VAL A 4 -20.26 -14.18 -22.40
N LYS A 5 -20.42 -13.17 -23.26
CA LYS A 5 -19.40 -12.13 -23.50
C LYS A 5 -19.31 -11.15 -22.32
N GLY A 6 -19.17 -11.69 -21.11
CA GLY A 6 -18.85 -10.93 -19.92
C GLY A 6 -17.35 -11.06 -19.68
N GLY A 7 -16.56 -10.09 -20.17
CA GLY A 7 -15.16 -9.99 -19.77
C GLY A 7 -15.08 -10.04 -18.25
N LYS A 8 -14.37 -11.04 -17.69
CA LYS A 8 -14.27 -11.30 -16.25
C LYS A 8 -13.89 -9.99 -15.55
N THR A 9 -14.89 -9.34 -14.96
CA THR A 9 -14.70 -8.06 -14.27
C THR A 9 -14.03 -8.39 -12.95
N SER A 10 -12.71 -8.25 -12.89
CA SER A 10 -11.92 -8.61 -11.70
C SER A 10 -12.11 -7.55 -10.61
N LEU A 11 -12.60 -7.94 -9.43
CA LEU A 11 -12.72 -7.08 -8.24
C LEU A 11 -11.37 -6.72 -7.60
N VAL A 12 -10.27 -7.13 -8.23
CA VAL A 12 -8.91 -6.89 -7.76
C VAL A 12 -8.55 -5.39 -7.79
N ALA A 13 -9.02 -4.63 -8.79
CA ALA A 13 -8.72 -3.20 -8.87
C ALA A 13 -9.38 -2.36 -7.75
N PRO A 14 -10.66 -2.59 -7.37
CA PRO A 14 -11.23 -1.99 -6.16
C PRO A 14 -10.46 -2.34 -4.88
N ILE A 15 -10.03 -3.60 -4.71
CA ILE A 15 -9.24 -4.02 -3.54
C ILE A 15 -7.90 -3.28 -3.51
N GLY A 16 -7.20 -3.23 -4.64
CA GLY A 16 -5.95 -2.48 -4.78
C GLY A 16 -6.13 -1.01 -4.42
N ASN A 17 -7.19 -0.36 -4.89
CA ASN A 17 -7.48 1.05 -4.54
C ASN A 17 -7.70 1.26 -3.03
N LEU A 18 -8.41 0.35 -2.36
CA LEU A 18 -8.60 0.46 -0.91
C LEU A 18 -7.28 0.28 -0.16
N VAL A 19 -6.42 -0.64 -0.60
CA VAL A 19 -5.08 -0.81 -0.03
C VAL A 19 -4.22 0.42 -0.29
N ALA A 20 -4.19 0.94 -1.52
CA ALA A 20 -3.47 2.17 -1.86
C ALA A 20 -3.87 3.34 -0.95
N HIS A 21 -5.18 3.54 -0.77
CA HIS A 21 -5.69 4.60 0.09
C HIS A 21 -5.28 4.40 1.56
N GLY A 22 -5.40 3.18 2.07
CA GLY A 22 -4.98 2.86 3.44
C GLY A 22 -3.48 3.11 3.67
N LEU A 23 -2.64 2.74 2.70
CA LEU A 23 -1.20 2.98 2.72
C LEU A 23 -0.86 4.46 2.61
N GLU A 24 -1.53 5.20 1.73
CA GLU A 24 -1.36 6.64 1.59
C GLU A 24 -1.60 7.35 2.93
N VAL A 25 -2.73 7.07 3.59
CA VAL A 25 -3.07 7.66 4.89
C VAL A 25 -2.04 7.29 5.95
N LEU A 26 -1.59 6.03 5.99
CA LEU A 26 -0.58 5.56 6.92
C LEU A 26 0.76 6.29 6.73
N MET A 27 1.23 6.43 5.50
CA MET A 27 2.49 7.09 5.18
C MET A 27 2.42 8.60 5.45
N LYS A 28 1.30 9.25 5.11
CA LYS A 28 1.06 10.65 5.48
C LYS A 28 1.11 10.84 6.99
N HIS A 29 0.46 9.94 7.75
CA HIS A 29 0.52 9.99 9.20
C HIS A 29 1.94 9.80 9.75
N TRP A 30 2.74 8.91 9.14
CA TRP A 30 4.16 8.76 9.50
C TRP A 30 4.93 10.07 9.30
N LEU A 31 4.80 10.68 8.13
CA LEU A 31 5.49 11.94 7.78
C LEU A 31 5.03 13.12 8.65
N LEU A 32 3.75 13.18 9.02
CA LEU A 32 3.25 14.18 9.99
C LEU A 32 4.03 14.11 11.30
N ARG A 33 4.31 12.91 11.81
CA ARG A 33 5.08 12.73 13.05
C ARG A 33 6.56 13.07 12.91
N LYS A 34 7.07 13.11 11.68
CA LYS A 34 8.41 13.61 11.35
C LYS A 34 8.46 15.14 11.22
N GLY A 35 7.32 15.82 11.39
CA GLY A 35 7.22 17.27 11.32
C GLY A 35 6.94 17.78 9.91
N VAL A 36 6.57 16.91 8.96
CA VAL A 36 6.10 17.36 7.64
C VAL A 36 4.73 18.02 7.80
N PRO A 37 4.53 19.27 7.39
CA PRO A 37 3.24 19.96 7.54
C PRO A 37 2.12 19.29 6.74
N VAL A 38 0.88 19.37 7.25
CA VAL A 38 -0.32 18.83 6.57
C VAL A 38 -0.47 19.44 5.17
N GLU A 39 -0.22 20.74 5.03
CA GLU A 39 -0.35 21.47 3.78
C GLU A 39 0.60 20.92 2.71
N VAL A 40 1.79 20.47 3.13
CA VAL A 40 2.76 19.83 2.25
C VAL A 40 2.25 18.45 1.82
N LEU A 41 1.75 17.64 2.75
CA LEU A 41 1.23 16.29 2.46
C LEU A 41 -0.05 16.28 1.63
N SER A 42 -0.86 17.33 1.73
CA SER A 42 -2.05 17.55 0.90
C SER A 42 -1.74 18.26 -0.43
N SER A 43 -0.50 18.72 -0.63
CA SER A 43 -0.11 19.38 -1.88
C SER A 43 -0.03 18.40 -3.04
N TRP A 44 0.00 18.95 -4.26
CA TRP A 44 0.23 18.18 -5.50
C TRP A 44 1.50 17.32 -5.48
N ARG A 45 2.50 17.67 -4.65
CA ARG A 45 3.77 16.95 -4.53
C ARG A 45 3.61 15.53 -4.00
N TYR A 46 2.74 15.34 -3.01
CA TYR A 46 2.46 14.01 -2.44
C TYR A 46 1.10 13.50 -2.89
N GLY A 47 0.10 14.37 -3.00
CA GLY A 47 -1.22 14.09 -3.58
C GLY A 47 -1.77 12.72 -3.17
N HIS A 48 -2.24 11.97 -4.18
CA HIS A 48 -2.65 10.57 -4.08
C HIS A 48 -1.58 9.63 -4.62
N GLN A 49 -0.29 9.93 -4.38
CA GLN A 49 0.82 9.15 -4.92
C GLN A 49 1.58 8.44 -3.79
N PRO A 50 1.19 7.19 -3.45
CA PRO A 50 1.89 6.38 -2.44
C PRO A 50 3.40 6.29 -2.66
N GLU A 51 3.87 6.20 -3.91
CA GLU A 51 5.30 6.12 -4.25
C GLU A 51 6.07 7.37 -3.81
N MET A 52 5.49 8.57 -3.95
CA MET A 52 6.12 9.81 -3.51
C MET A 52 6.25 9.90 -1.99
N LEU A 53 5.24 9.40 -1.27
CA LEU A 53 5.27 9.31 0.20
C LEU A 53 6.29 8.25 0.66
N TRP A 54 6.33 7.12 -0.05
CA TRP A 54 7.21 5.99 0.25
C TRP A 54 8.68 6.31 0.02
N THR A 55 9.00 7.05 -1.04
CA THR A 55 10.38 7.40 -1.42
C THR A 55 10.91 8.68 -0.75
N ASP A 56 10.07 9.38 0.03
CA ASP A 56 10.51 10.55 0.77
C ASP A 56 11.69 10.21 1.69
N PRO A 57 12.73 11.05 1.78
CA PRO A 57 13.85 10.82 2.69
C PRO A 57 13.42 10.61 4.14
N GLN A 58 12.37 11.29 4.61
CA GLN A 58 11.85 11.16 5.97
C GLN A 58 11.06 9.86 6.22
N SER A 59 10.81 9.07 5.16
CA SER A 59 10.23 7.73 5.24
C SER A 59 11.28 6.62 5.37
N GLU A 60 12.56 6.93 5.53
CA GLU A 60 13.63 5.92 5.63
C GLU A 60 13.37 4.89 6.74
N ASP A 61 13.03 5.34 7.94
CA ASP A 61 12.75 4.47 9.07
C ASP A 61 11.42 3.68 8.91
N LEU A 62 10.46 4.23 8.17
CA LEU A 62 9.28 3.48 7.74
C LEU A 62 9.67 2.34 6.80
N ARG A 63 10.56 2.60 5.83
CA ARG A 63 11.03 1.58 4.88
C ARG A 63 11.82 0.48 5.58
N GLU A 64 12.70 0.83 6.52
CA GLU A 64 13.43 -0.13 7.34
C GLU A 64 12.48 -1.00 8.18
N ALA A 65 11.48 -0.38 8.83
CA ALA A 65 10.49 -1.12 9.61
C ALA A 65 9.63 -2.05 8.72
N ALA A 66 9.23 -1.57 7.55
CA ALA A 66 8.48 -2.34 6.57
C ALA A 66 9.30 -3.49 5.95
N GLU A 67 10.60 -3.33 5.77
CA GLU A 67 11.49 -4.41 5.34
C GLU A 67 11.52 -5.55 6.36
N GLN A 68 11.62 -5.21 7.66
CA GLN A 68 11.59 -6.19 8.73
C GLN A 68 10.25 -6.93 8.82
N GLU A 69 9.13 -6.20 8.74
CA GLU A 69 7.80 -6.82 8.71
C GLU A 69 7.57 -7.62 7.42
N GLY A 70 8.10 -7.15 6.29
CA GLY A 70 8.16 -7.87 5.02
C GLY A 70 8.83 -9.23 5.17
N ALA A 71 10.03 -9.28 5.74
CA ALA A 71 10.74 -10.52 5.98
C ALA A 71 9.94 -11.50 6.85
N ARG A 72 9.24 -11.00 7.88
CA ARG A 72 8.36 -11.82 8.75
C ARG A 72 7.15 -12.35 7.98
N ALA A 73 6.49 -11.49 7.20
CA ALA A 73 5.35 -11.88 6.36
C ALA A 73 5.75 -12.95 5.33
N LEU A 74 6.95 -12.84 4.74
CA LEU A 74 7.47 -13.84 3.81
C LEU A 74 7.75 -15.18 4.47
N ALA A 75 8.38 -15.16 5.64
CA ALA A 75 8.61 -16.38 6.41
C ALA A 75 7.29 -17.08 6.78
N ALA A 76 6.31 -16.32 7.29
CA ALA A 76 4.99 -16.84 7.65
C ALA A 76 4.21 -17.37 6.43
N ALA A 77 4.33 -16.71 5.28
CA ALA A 77 3.73 -17.19 4.03
C ALA A 77 4.29 -18.56 3.61
N LYS A 78 5.62 -18.70 3.63
CA LYS A 78 6.31 -19.95 3.32
C LYS A 78 5.90 -21.08 4.27
N GLU A 79 5.86 -20.80 5.57
CA GLU A 79 5.45 -21.80 6.58
C GLU A 79 3.99 -22.23 6.45
N SER A 80 3.10 -21.30 6.10
CA SER A 80 1.67 -21.57 5.97
C SER A 80 1.24 -22.12 4.61
N GLY A 81 2.16 -22.23 3.65
CA GLY A 81 1.83 -22.60 2.28
C GLY A 81 0.97 -21.55 1.56
N ARG A 82 1.07 -20.27 1.94
CA ARG A 82 0.52 -19.16 1.16
C ARG A 82 1.55 -18.75 0.10
N PHE A 83 1.09 -18.47 -1.11
CA PHE A 83 1.94 -17.99 -2.23
C PHE A 83 3.02 -18.99 -2.67
N VAL A 84 2.70 -20.29 -2.61
CA VAL A 84 3.64 -21.43 -2.80
C VAL A 84 4.36 -21.43 -4.16
N ASP A 85 3.77 -20.80 -5.17
CA ASP A 85 4.29 -20.81 -6.54
C ASP A 85 5.16 -19.60 -6.88
N GLU A 86 5.46 -18.72 -5.91
CA GLU A 86 6.16 -17.47 -6.20
C GLU A 86 7.59 -17.40 -5.65
N ASP A 87 8.54 -17.12 -6.55
CA ASP A 87 9.93 -16.84 -6.21
C ASP A 87 10.09 -15.35 -5.91
N TRP A 88 9.75 -14.96 -4.69
CA TRP A 88 9.75 -13.56 -4.30
C TRP A 88 11.16 -13.01 -4.04
N PRO A 89 11.46 -11.80 -4.55
CA PRO A 89 12.72 -11.12 -4.28
C PRO A 89 12.81 -10.71 -2.80
N GLN A 90 13.90 -10.01 -2.45
CA GLN A 90 14.04 -9.44 -1.11
C GLN A 90 12.82 -8.57 -0.75
N PRO A 91 12.36 -8.55 0.51
CA PRO A 91 11.11 -7.90 0.91
C PRO A 91 10.99 -6.45 0.44
N ILE A 92 12.06 -5.67 0.54
CA ILE A 92 12.06 -4.26 0.12
C ILE A 92 11.85 -4.09 -1.39
N ALA A 93 12.37 -5.01 -2.22
CA ALA A 93 12.16 -4.97 -3.66
C ALA A 93 10.70 -5.25 -4.01
N LEU A 94 10.08 -6.22 -3.34
CA LEU A 94 8.66 -6.56 -3.52
C LEU A 94 7.75 -5.40 -3.06
N LEU A 95 8.10 -4.74 -1.95
CA LEU A 95 7.38 -3.57 -1.47
C LEU A 95 7.47 -2.39 -2.44
N ASN A 96 8.66 -2.12 -2.98
CA ASN A 96 8.86 -1.07 -3.98
C ASN A 96 8.02 -1.32 -5.24
N GLU A 97 8.04 -2.56 -5.73
CA GLU A 97 7.24 -2.98 -6.89
C GLU A 97 5.75 -2.75 -6.64
N HIS A 98 5.20 -3.32 -5.57
CA HIS A 98 3.77 -3.22 -5.29
C HIS A 98 3.31 -1.78 -4.97
N ILE A 99 4.11 -0.98 -4.27
CA ILE A 99 3.78 0.43 -4.02
C ILE A 99 3.79 1.23 -5.33
N GLY A 100 4.72 0.93 -6.25
CA GLY A 100 4.74 1.52 -7.59
C GLY A 100 3.50 1.12 -8.41
N GLU A 101 3.09 -0.15 -8.36
CA GLU A 101 1.85 -0.63 -9.01
C GLU A 101 0.60 0.05 -8.43
N LEU A 102 0.50 0.14 -7.10
CA LEU A 102 -0.61 0.83 -6.43
C LEU A 102 -0.65 2.31 -6.79
N SER A 103 0.50 2.96 -6.94
CA SER A 103 0.56 4.37 -7.32
C SER A 103 0.05 4.62 -8.73
N LYS A 104 0.25 3.68 -9.66
CA LYS A 104 -0.34 3.73 -11.01
C LYS A 104 -1.85 3.53 -10.98
N LEU A 105 -2.36 2.70 -10.06
CA LEU A 105 -3.79 2.46 -9.90
C LEU A 105 -4.51 3.61 -9.17
N HIS A 106 -3.80 4.34 -8.31
CA HIS A 106 -4.35 5.36 -7.42
C HIS A 106 -4.14 6.81 -7.93
N THR A 107 -4.29 7.05 -9.23
CA THR A 107 -4.14 8.39 -9.81
C THR A 107 -5.47 9.07 -10.06
N SER A 108 -5.45 10.40 -10.24
CA SER A 108 -6.61 11.15 -10.74
C SER A 108 -7.07 10.65 -12.12
N GLU A 109 -6.18 10.06 -12.93
CA GLU A 109 -6.49 9.49 -14.23
C GLU A 109 -7.33 8.21 -14.12
N SER A 110 -7.21 7.46 -13.01
CA SER A 110 -8.09 6.33 -12.73
C SER A 110 -9.45 6.75 -12.16
N ASN A 111 -9.70 8.05 -11.95
CA ASN A 111 -10.85 8.59 -11.22
C ASN A 111 -11.05 7.93 -9.83
N TYR A 112 -9.98 7.42 -9.21
CA TYR A 112 -10.05 6.63 -7.98
C TYR A 112 -11.03 5.44 -8.11
N ALA A 113 -11.21 4.93 -9.33
CA ALA A 113 -12.38 4.16 -9.69
C ALA A 113 -12.38 2.78 -9.02
N LEU A 114 -13.14 2.70 -7.93
CA LEU A 114 -13.76 1.49 -7.39
C LEU A 114 -14.69 0.76 -8.41
N ARG A 115 -14.67 1.14 -9.70
CA ARG A 115 -15.73 0.81 -10.68
C ARG A 115 -15.30 0.10 -11.96
N TYR A 116 -14.01 -0.15 -12.24
CA TYR A 116 -13.64 -0.77 -13.52
C TYR A 116 -12.71 -1.98 -13.38
N ALA A 117 -12.98 -2.97 -14.24
CA ALA A 117 -12.20 -4.18 -14.40
C ALA A 117 -10.75 -3.83 -14.72
N ALA A 118 -9.81 -4.47 -14.03
CA ALA A 118 -8.42 -4.49 -14.47
C ALA A 118 -8.34 -5.04 -15.91
N ALA A 119 -7.39 -4.53 -16.69
CA ALA A 119 -7.05 -5.14 -17.98
C ALA A 119 -6.65 -6.62 -17.75
N PRO A 120 -6.95 -7.54 -18.69
CA PRO A 120 -6.70 -8.98 -18.51
C PRO A 120 -5.23 -9.35 -18.21
N ASP A 121 -4.29 -8.45 -18.49
CA ASP A 121 -2.84 -8.56 -18.36
C ASP A 121 -2.25 -7.71 -17.23
N ALA A 122 -3.10 -7.03 -16.44
CA ALA A 122 -2.61 -6.26 -15.31
C ALA A 122 -2.14 -7.20 -14.19
N THR A 123 -0.83 -7.23 -13.94
CA THR A 123 -0.28 -7.72 -12.67
C THR A 123 -0.87 -6.86 -11.56
N ALA A 124 -1.53 -7.51 -10.60
CA ALA A 124 -2.08 -6.83 -9.46
C ALA A 124 -1.17 -7.08 -8.26
N PRO A 125 -0.93 -6.06 -7.42
CA PRO A 125 -0.15 -6.24 -6.21
C PRO A 125 -0.83 -7.28 -5.33
N VAL A 126 -0.06 -8.05 -4.57
CA VAL A 126 -0.59 -9.06 -3.65
C VAL A 126 -1.14 -8.34 -2.42
N PRO A 127 -2.46 -8.04 -2.33
CA PRO A 127 -2.97 -7.07 -1.36
C PRO A 127 -2.82 -7.58 0.07
N LEU A 128 -2.91 -8.89 0.25
CA LEU A 128 -2.72 -9.55 1.54
C LEU A 128 -1.29 -9.43 2.05
N PHE A 129 -0.28 -9.49 1.18
CA PHE A 129 1.11 -9.30 1.61
C PHE A 129 1.32 -7.88 2.13
N LEU A 130 0.83 -6.87 1.40
CA LEU A 130 0.89 -5.47 1.85
C LEU A 130 0.17 -5.27 3.20
N LEU A 131 -0.99 -5.89 3.39
CA LEU A 131 -1.71 -5.83 4.67
C LEU A 131 -0.90 -6.49 5.80
N ASP A 132 -0.34 -7.67 5.55
CA ASP A 132 0.48 -8.40 6.53
C ASP A 132 1.71 -7.57 6.96
N VAL A 133 2.28 -6.76 6.05
CA VAL A 133 3.42 -5.86 6.34
C VAL A 133 3.01 -4.59 7.09
N PHE A 134 1.97 -3.89 6.63
CA PHE A 134 1.67 -2.55 7.13
C PHE A 134 0.71 -2.53 8.33
N GLN A 135 -0.06 -3.62 8.58
CA GLN A 135 -0.93 -3.70 9.75
C GLN A 135 -0.17 -3.59 11.10
N PRO A 136 0.96 -4.30 11.32
CA PRO A 136 1.76 -4.11 12.53
C PRO A 136 2.30 -2.69 12.69
N LEU A 137 2.67 -2.03 11.58
CA LEU A 137 3.19 -0.66 11.59
C LEU A 137 2.11 0.37 11.98
N LYS A 138 0.89 0.18 11.47
CA LYS A 138 -0.29 0.96 11.89
C LYS A 138 -0.52 0.85 13.39
N ASP A 139 -0.40 -0.34 13.98
CA ASP A 139 -0.62 -0.51 15.41
C ASP A 139 0.49 0.14 16.25
N ARG A 140 1.73 0.16 15.76
CA ARG A 140 2.84 0.92 16.38
C ARG A 140 2.55 2.43 16.39
N LEU A 141 2.05 2.95 15.27
CA LEU A 141 1.63 4.35 15.15
C LEU A 141 0.44 4.68 16.06
N ALA A 142 -0.58 3.82 16.11
CA ALA A 142 -1.76 4.03 16.95
C ALA A 142 -1.43 4.00 18.45
N ARG A 143 -0.50 3.13 18.88
CA ARG A 143 -0.10 3.00 20.30
C ARG A 143 0.73 4.16 20.82
N SER A 144 1.36 4.94 19.94
CA SER A 144 2.09 6.14 20.32
C SER A 144 1.20 7.36 20.57
N TYR A 145 -0.10 7.29 20.27
CA TYR A 145 -1.05 8.29 20.74
C TYR A 145 -1.22 8.19 22.25
N SER A 146 -0.47 9.02 22.98
CA SER A 146 -0.82 9.35 24.37
C SER A 146 -1.69 10.62 24.34
N ARG A 147 -2.55 10.81 25.35
CA ARG A 147 -3.60 11.85 25.46
C ARG A 147 -3.21 13.31 25.13
N GLN A 148 -1.94 13.63 24.90
CA GLN A 148 -1.44 14.98 24.64
C GLN A 148 -1.61 15.44 23.18
N ASP A 149 -1.86 14.53 22.22
CA ASP A 149 -1.88 14.87 20.79
C ASP A 149 -3.24 15.37 20.25
N PHE A 150 -4.25 15.54 21.12
CA PHE A 150 -5.61 15.95 20.74
C PHE A 150 -6.06 17.31 21.28
N ASP A 151 -5.17 18.08 21.92
CA ASP A 151 -5.46 19.48 22.23
C ASP A 151 -5.26 20.33 20.96
N ILE A 152 -6.31 20.37 20.12
CA ILE A 152 -6.52 21.38 19.07
C ILE A 152 -7.47 22.43 19.62
#